data_AF-A0A3D5KQ98-F1
#
_entry.id   AF-A0A3D5KQ98-F1
#
_cell.length_a   1.000
_cell.length_b   1.000
_cell.length_c   1.000
_cell.angle_alpha   90.00
_cell.angle_beta   90.00
_cell.angle_gamma   90.00
#
_symmetry.space_group_name_H-M   'P 1'
#
loop_
_entity.id
_entity.type
_entity.pdbx_description
1 polymer ?
#
loop_
_entity_poly.entity_id
_entity_poly.type
_entity_poly.pdbx_seq_one_letter_code
_entity_poly.pdbx_strand_id
1 'polypeptide(L)'
;MNNYKEVINQDLAYILENLEEEFDLMSGNNLLITGGAGFLGYYLTQSITVWNRNRPKSKKINLTVFDNFIRGMPNWMNELATQQELCLVKHDMTAPLSTDMQGFQYIIHAAGIASPTYYRKYP
;
A
#
# COMPACT_ATOMS: atom_id res chain seq x y z
N MET A 1 -2.69 19.91 -21.68
CA MET A 1 -1.68 19.58 -20.65
C MET A 1 -2.45 18.91 -19.55
N ASN A 2 -2.24 17.61 -19.32
CA ASN A 2 -3.04 16.87 -18.36
C ASN A 2 -2.74 17.38 -16.94
N ASN A 3 -3.75 17.47 -16.09
CA ASN A 3 -3.53 17.78 -14.68
C ASN A 3 -3.03 16.53 -13.92
N TYR A 4 -2.49 16.72 -12.72
CA TYR A 4 -1.91 15.60 -11.96
C TYR A 4 -2.91 14.48 -11.64
N LYS A 5 -4.21 14.78 -11.50
CA LYS A 5 -5.24 13.76 -11.23
C LYS A 5 -5.48 12.88 -12.45
N GLU A 6 -5.46 13.47 -13.64
CA GLU A 6 -5.60 12.72 -14.90
C GLU A 6 -4.44 11.75 -15.09
N VAL A 7 -3.21 12.17 -14.80
CA VAL A 7 -2.03 11.29 -14.86
C VAL A 7 -2.18 10.13 -13.88
N ILE A 8 -2.50 10.40 -12.61
CA ILE A 8 -2.71 9.36 -11.59
C ILE A 8 -3.81 8.37 -12.01
N ASN A 9 -4.92 8.87 -12.53
CA ASN A 9 -6.02 8.00 -12.98
C ASN A 9 -5.61 7.13 -14.17
N GLN A 10 -4.82 7.65 -15.11
CA GLN A 10 -4.29 6.89 -16.24
C GLN A 10 -3.31 5.81 -15.77
N ASP A 11 -2.41 6.15 -14.85
CA ASP A 11 -1.47 5.20 -14.25
C ASP A 11 -2.20 4.08 -13.51
N LEU A 12 -3.21 4.42 -12.69
CA LEU A 12 -4.01 3.43 -11.97
C LEU A 12 -4.79 2.53 -12.93
N ALA A 13 -5.41 3.09 -13.97
CA ALA A 13 -6.10 2.30 -14.99
C ALA A 13 -5.14 1.33 -15.68
N TYR A 14 -3.95 1.79 -16.05
CA TYR A 14 -2.90 0.95 -16.63
C TYR A 14 -2.48 -0.19 -15.68
N ILE A 15 -2.26 0.10 -14.40
CA ILE A 15 -1.90 -0.92 -13.40
C ILE A 15 -3.02 -1.95 -13.25
N LEU A 16 -4.27 -1.50 -13.17
CA LEU A 16 -5.42 -2.40 -13.02
C LEU A 16 -5.62 -3.32 -14.22
N GLU A 17 -5.41 -2.81 -15.43
CA GLU A 17 -5.49 -3.59 -16.67
C GLU A 17 -4.37 -4.63 -16.78
N ASN A 18 -3.14 -4.27 -16.38
CA ASN A 18 -1.97 -5.13 -16.59
C ASN A 18 -1.72 -6.13 -15.44
N LEU A 19 -2.34 -5.94 -14.27
CA LEU A 19 -2.14 -6.81 -13.11
C LEU A 19 -3.42 -7.54 -12.68
N GLU A 20 -4.37 -7.75 -13.59
CA GLU A 20 -5.66 -8.41 -13.27
C GLU A 20 -5.44 -9.80 -12.65
N GLU A 21 -4.54 -10.59 -13.23
CA GLU A 21 -4.22 -11.94 -12.74
C GLU A 21 -3.60 -11.92 -11.33
N GLU A 22 -2.67 -11.00 -11.06
CA GLU A 22 -2.04 -10.85 -9.74
C GLU A 22 -3.05 -10.41 -8.68
N PHE A 23 -3.95 -9.49 -9.01
CA PHE A 23 -5.01 -9.09 -8.09
C PHE A 23 -5.99 -10.24 -7.81
N ASP A 24 -6.35 -11.01 -8.84
CA ASP A 24 -7.21 -12.18 -8.69
C ASP A 24 -6.55 -13.27 -7.85
N LEU A 25 -5.24 -13.49 -7.99
CA LEU A 25 -4.45 -14.39 -7.14
C LEU A 25 -4.46 -13.94 -5.67
N MET A 26 -4.36 -12.63 -5.42
CA MET A 26 -4.44 -12.09 -4.05
C MET A 26 -5.87 -12.02 -3.50
N SER A 27 -6.90 -12.17 -4.33
CA SER A 27 -8.30 -12.02 -3.96
C SER A 27 -8.69 -12.87 -2.75
N GLY A 28 -9.25 -12.22 -1.72
CA GLY A 28 -9.69 -12.88 -0.49
C GLY A 28 -8.57 -13.21 0.51
N ASN A 29 -7.31 -12.93 0.17
CA ASN A 29 -6.15 -13.15 1.04
C ASN A 29 -5.70 -11.87 1.75
N ASN A 30 -4.81 -12.04 2.74
CA ASN A 30 -4.20 -10.93 3.48
C ASN A 30 -2.91 -10.46 2.79
N LEU A 31 -2.85 -9.17 2.50
CA LEU A 31 -1.69 -8.48 1.92
C LEU A 31 -1.12 -7.46 2.90
N LEU A 32 0.18 -7.54 3.17
CA LEU A 32 0.93 -6.50 3.88
C LEU A 32 1.72 -5.65 2.89
N ILE A 33 1.57 -4.32 2.97
CA ILE A 33 2.48 -3.38 2.33
C ILE A 33 3.21 -2.58 3.41
N THR A 34 4.53 -2.71 3.47
CA THR A 34 5.36 -1.83 4.33
C THR A 34 5.82 -0.63 3.51
N GLY A 35 5.86 0.58 4.07
CA GLY A 35 6.21 1.81 3.34
C GLY A 35 5.12 2.28 2.38
N GLY A 36 3.86 1.95 2.69
CA GLY A 36 2.71 2.23 1.81
C GLY A 36 2.43 3.72 1.61
N ALA A 37 2.95 4.61 2.45
CA ALA A 37 2.82 6.06 2.26
C ALA A 37 3.94 6.69 1.41
N GLY A 38 4.90 5.88 0.95
CA GLY A 38 5.99 6.29 0.06
C GLY A 38 5.56 6.47 -1.40
N PHE A 39 6.50 6.80 -2.29
CA PHE A 39 6.21 7.04 -3.71
C PHE A 39 5.64 5.80 -4.44
N LEU A 40 6.35 4.66 -4.41
CA LEU A 40 5.81 3.41 -4.97
C LEU A 40 4.66 2.85 -4.12
N GLY A 41 4.78 2.98 -2.79
CA GLY A 41 3.73 2.59 -1.85
C GLY A 41 2.38 3.24 -2.14
N TYR A 42 2.38 4.51 -2.58
CA TYR A 42 1.19 5.25 -2.99
C TYR A 42 0.43 4.50 -4.09
N TYR A 43 1.08 4.21 -5.22
CA TYR A 43 0.43 3.54 -6.34
C TYR A 43 -0.01 2.12 -5.97
N LEU A 44 0.83 1.35 -5.28
CA LEU A 44 0.47 -0.01 -4.85
C LEU A 44 -0.73 -0.03 -3.91
N THR A 45 -0.77 0.88 -2.93
CA THR A 45 -1.90 1.02 -2.01
C THR A 45 -3.16 1.42 -2.75
N GLN A 46 -3.09 2.46 -3.60
CA GLN A 46 -4.23 2.97 -4.36
C GLN A 46 -4.76 1.94 -5.36
N SER A 47 -3.91 1.21 -6.07
CA SER A 47 -4.33 0.18 -7.01
C SER A 47 -5.13 -0.92 -6.30
N ILE A 48 -4.69 -1.37 -5.13
CA ILE A 48 -5.41 -2.37 -4.33
C ILE A 48 -6.77 -1.83 -3.84
N THR A 49 -6.81 -0.61 -3.31
CA THR A 49 -8.08 -0.03 -2.82
C THR A 49 -9.06 0.23 -3.96
N VAL A 50 -8.61 0.75 -5.10
CA VAL A 50 -9.44 0.95 -6.30
C VAL A 50 -9.95 -0.38 -6.85
N TRP A 51 -9.10 -1.40 -6.94
CA TRP A 51 -9.51 -2.74 -7.35
C TRP A 51 -10.57 -3.33 -6.40
N ASN A 52 -10.37 -3.18 -5.08
CA ASN A 52 -11.29 -3.65 -4.04
C ASN A 52 -12.68 -3.01 -4.10
N ARG A 53 -12.82 -1.75 -4.54
CA ARG A 53 -14.10 -1.03 -4.58
C ARG A 53 -15.14 -1.70 -5.49
N ASN A 54 -14.68 -2.40 -6.53
CA ASN A 54 -15.54 -3.08 -7.51
C ASN A 54 -15.71 -4.58 -7.24
N ARG A 55 -15.48 -5.03 -5.99
CA ARG A 55 -15.51 -6.45 -5.62
C ARG A 55 -16.38 -6.70 -4.38
N PRO A 56 -17.06 -7.86 -4.31
CA PRO A 56 -17.78 -8.26 -3.12
C PRO A 56 -16.79 -8.48 -1.96
N LYS A 57 -17.26 -8.33 -0.72
CA LYS A 57 -16.42 -8.41 0.49
C LYS A 57 -15.54 -9.68 0.54
N SER A 58 -16.06 -10.83 0.11
CA SER A 58 -15.33 -12.11 0.09
C SER A 58 -14.19 -12.18 -0.93
N LYS A 59 -14.13 -11.25 -1.88
CA LYS A 59 -13.12 -11.16 -2.93
C LYS A 59 -12.18 -9.96 -2.77
N LYS A 60 -12.42 -9.10 -1.78
CA LYS A 60 -11.50 -8.01 -1.48
C LYS A 60 -10.18 -8.57 -0.95
N ILE A 61 -9.08 -7.96 -1.36
CA ILE A 61 -7.76 -8.17 -0.76
C ILE A 61 -7.78 -7.47 0.59
N ASN A 62 -7.51 -8.20 1.67
CA ASN A 62 -7.44 -7.61 3.01
C ASN A 62 -6.11 -6.88 3.16
N LEU A 63 -6.12 -5.58 2.85
CA LEU A 63 -4.92 -4.75 2.82
C LEU A 63 -4.57 -4.23 4.20
N THR A 64 -3.36 -4.53 4.66
CA THR A 64 -2.72 -3.89 5.81
C THR A 64 -1.51 -3.08 5.34
N VAL A 65 -1.41 -1.83 5.81
CA VAL A 65 -0.29 -0.94 5.51
C VAL A 65 0.49 -0.65 6.79
N PHE A 66 1.80 -0.89 6.75
CA PHE A 66 2.75 -0.51 7.80
C PHE A 66 3.58 0.67 7.31
N ASP A 67 3.61 1.76 8.07
CA ASP A 67 4.46 2.91 7.76
C ASP A 67 4.85 3.66 9.04
N ASN A 68 6.05 4.22 9.12
CA ASN A 68 6.47 4.98 10.30
C ASN A 68 6.09 6.47 10.20
N PHE A 69 5.66 6.94 9.03
CA PHE A 69 5.30 8.31 8.73
C PHE A 69 6.38 9.33 9.09
N ILE A 70 7.67 8.98 8.92
CA ILE A 70 8.79 9.88 9.23
C ILE A 70 8.73 11.20 8.44
N ARG A 71 8.05 11.22 7.29
CA ARG A 71 7.81 12.41 6.46
C ARG A 71 6.42 13.03 6.67
N GLY A 72 5.68 12.58 7.68
CA GLY A 72 4.28 12.93 7.92
C GLY A 72 3.29 11.96 7.30
N MET A 73 2.08 11.92 7.85
CA MET A 73 0.97 11.10 7.33
C MET A 73 0.21 11.88 6.24
N PRO A 74 0.15 11.39 5.00
CA PRO A 74 -0.61 12.05 3.94
C PRO A 74 -2.13 11.97 4.18
N ASN A 75 -2.87 13.02 3.81
CA ASN A 75 -4.34 13.06 3.97
C ASN A 75 -5.04 11.88 3.29
N TRP A 76 -4.61 11.51 2.07
CA TRP A 76 -5.19 10.39 1.33
C TRP A 76 -5.07 9.06 2.08
N MET A 77 -3.97 8.82 2.82
CA MET A 77 -3.80 7.60 3.62
C MET A 77 -4.77 7.58 4.80
N ASN A 78 -4.92 8.73 5.46
CA ASN A 78 -5.85 8.88 6.58
C ASN A 78 -7.31 8.72 6.14
N GLU A 79 -7.66 9.24 4.97
CA GLU A 79 -8.99 9.07 4.37
C GLU A 79 -9.31 7.59 4.10
N LEU A 80 -8.39 6.85 3.47
CA LEU A 80 -8.56 5.40 3.22
C LEU A 80 -8.75 4.61 4.52
N ALA A 81 -7.95 4.92 5.56
CA ALA A 81 -8.07 4.28 6.86
C ALA A 81 -9.43 4.60 7.54
N THR A 82 -9.86 5.86 7.50
CA THR A 82 -11.16 6.30 8.06
C THR A 82 -12.34 5.64 7.35
N GLN A 83 -12.22 5.44 6.04
CA GLN A 83 -13.22 4.75 5.21
C GLN A 83 -13.14 3.22 5.31
N GLN A 84 -12.25 2.68 6.14
CA GLN A 84 -12.03 1.23 6.33
C GLN A 84 -11.67 0.51 5.02
N GLU A 85 -11.02 1.19 4.09
CA GLU A 85 -10.54 0.58 2.83
C GLU A 85 -9.22 -0.18 3.03
N LEU A 86 -8.53 0.05 4.15
CA LEU A 86 -7.35 -0.66 4.58
C LEU A 86 -7.22 -0.64 6.11
N CYS A 87 -6.42 -1.56 6.65
CA CYS A 87 -5.94 -1.50 8.03
C CYS A 87 -4.59 -0.77 8.06
N LEU A 88 -4.53 0.35 8.79
CA LEU A 88 -3.30 1.13 8.91
C LEU A 88 -2.63 0.90 10.27
N VAL A 89 -1.33 0.59 10.24
CA VAL A 89 -0.51 0.43 11.45
C VAL A 89 0.71 1.34 11.34
N LYS A 90 0.88 2.22 12.33
CA LYS A 90 2.11 3.01 12.43
C LYS A 90 3.21 2.11 12.99
N HIS A 91 4.22 1.79 12.18
CA HIS A 91 5.28 0.88 12.57
C HIS A 91 6.61 1.22 11.88
N ASP A 92 7.70 1.17 12.66
CA ASP A 92 9.06 1.24 12.14
C ASP A 92 9.57 -0.17 11.86
N MET A 93 9.84 -0.49 10.60
CA MET A 93 10.26 -1.83 10.19
C MET A 93 11.64 -2.25 10.72
N THR A 94 12.40 -1.33 11.32
CA THR A 94 13.64 -1.66 12.04
C THR A 94 13.39 -2.17 13.46
N ALA A 95 12.18 -1.95 13.99
CA ALA A 95 11.75 -2.48 15.27
C ALA A 95 11.20 -3.92 15.12
N PRO A 96 11.19 -4.72 16.20
CA PRO A 96 10.57 -6.03 16.18
C PRO A 96 9.08 -5.97 15.81
N LEU A 97 8.63 -6.92 14.99
CA LEU A 97 7.22 -7.13 14.71
C LEU A 97 6.49 -7.70 15.93
N SER A 98 5.22 -7.35 16.07
CA SER A 98 4.40 -7.86 17.17
C SER A 98 4.13 -9.36 17.02
N THR A 99 4.23 -10.12 18.10
CA THR A 99 4.04 -11.58 18.08
C THR A 99 2.58 -11.99 17.90
N ASP A 100 1.63 -11.09 18.12
CA ASP A 100 0.19 -11.26 17.92
C ASP A 100 -0.29 -10.78 16.54
N MET A 101 0.63 -10.37 15.66
CA MET A 101 0.32 -9.95 14.31
C MET A 101 -0.29 -11.10 13.51
N GLN A 102 -1.35 -10.80 12.75
CA GLN A 102 -1.99 -11.77 11.88
C GLN A 102 -1.03 -12.29 10.79
N GLY A 103 -1.32 -13.47 10.24
CA GLY A 103 -0.59 -14.00 9.10
C GLY A 103 -0.94 -13.28 7.79
N PHE A 104 0.06 -13.14 6.91
CA PHE A 104 -0.07 -12.56 5.57
C PHE A 104 0.37 -13.58 4.52
N GLN A 105 -0.44 -13.77 3.49
CA GLN A 105 -0.09 -14.64 2.35
C GLN A 105 0.82 -13.90 1.36
N TYR A 106 0.66 -12.57 1.30
CA TYR A 106 1.42 -11.70 0.40
C TYR A 106 2.05 -10.56 1.19
N ILE A 107 3.30 -10.23 0.85
CA ILE A 107 4.05 -9.14 1.47
C ILE A 107 4.74 -8.34 0.36
N ILE A 108 4.52 -7.03 0.33
CA ILE A 108 5.26 -6.09 -0.51
C ILE A 108 6.07 -5.17 0.40
N HIS A 109 7.40 -5.25 0.29
CA HIS A 109 8.30 -4.43 1.08
C HIS A 109 8.74 -3.17 0.33
N ALA A 110 8.00 -2.06 0.51
CA ALA A 110 8.34 -0.74 -0.02
C ALA A 110 8.87 0.24 1.05
N ALA A 111 9.16 -0.25 2.26
CA ALA A 111 9.76 0.53 3.33
C ALA A 111 11.28 0.63 3.12
N GLY A 112 11.69 1.47 2.17
CA GLY A 112 13.09 1.68 1.82
C GLY A 112 13.43 3.15 1.63
N ILE A 113 14.66 3.52 1.98
CA ILE A 113 15.19 4.86 1.72
C ILE A 113 15.67 4.93 0.27
N ALA A 114 14.92 5.61 -0.60
CA ALA A 114 15.26 5.76 -2.03
C ALA A 114 16.47 6.68 -2.32
N SER A 115 17.05 7.34 -1.30
CA SER A 115 18.15 8.30 -1.48
C SER A 115 19.51 7.66 -1.18
N PRO A 116 20.44 7.61 -2.15
CA PRO A 116 21.78 7.00 -1.97
C PRO A 116 22.63 7.65 -0.87
N THR A 117 22.41 8.93 -0.59
CA THR A 117 23.10 9.66 0.49
C THR A 117 22.59 9.26 1.87
N TYR A 118 21.32 8.85 2.00
CA TYR A 118 20.72 8.45 3.27
C TYR A 118 20.82 6.95 3.54
N TYR A 119 20.82 6.08 2.51
CA TYR A 119 20.94 4.62 2.70
C TYR A 119 22.24 4.22 3.41
N ARG A 120 23.34 4.96 3.18
CA ARG A 120 24.61 4.74 3.89
C ARG A 120 24.61 5.17 5.36
N LYS A 121 23.67 6.05 5.76
CA LYS A 121 23.60 6.61 7.11
C LYS A 121 22.66 5.82 8.02
N TYR A 122 21.68 5.13 7.43
CA TYR A 122 20.64 4.36 8.14
C TYR A 122 20.39 3.05 7.36
N PRO A 123 21.25 2.03 7.53
CA PRO A 123 21.12 0.74 6.85
C PRO A 123 19.92 -0.07 7.34
#